data_AF-A0A5A7P3B2-F1
#
_entry.id   AF-A0A5A7P3B2-F1
#
_cell.length_a   1.000
_cell.length_b   1.000
_cell.length_c   1.000
_cell.angle_alpha   90.00
_cell.angle_beta   90.00
_cell.angle_gamma   90.00
#
_symmetry.space_group_name_H-M   'P 1'
#
loop_
_entity.id
_entity.type
_entity.pdbx_description
1 polymer ?
#
loop_
_entity_poly.entity_id
_entity_poly.type
_entity_poly.pdbx_seq_one_letter_code
_entity_poly.pdbx_strand_id
1 'polypeptide(L)'
;MFSFNNIPNNYYKYEVGSCSDYSYDDIVEGVFGNSPADEAKASAAASHSHKEAERRRRKRINSHIATLKSLLPNAIKTDKASLLGEAVRTVRELKKKIMHQITLNDSFVIPSETDELKVCYDSGLIQATVCCEDRPDLMSGLIRALDSVAAKVVRAEMSTVGGRTKIVLWVRLGSNVNESSFASLERLRRALKPVMDHE
;
A
#
# COMPACT_ATOMS: atom_id res chain seq x y z
N MET A 1 -23.36 1.86 9.94
CA MET A 1 -24.18 0.91 9.15
C MET A 1 -23.84 1.14 7.68
N PHE A 2 -22.81 0.48 7.16
CA PHE A 2 -22.45 0.57 5.73
C PHE A 2 -22.79 -0.76 5.09
N SER A 3 -23.86 -0.77 4.30
CA SER A 3 -24.30 -1.94 3.54
C SER A 3 -23.35 -2.20 2.39
N PHE A 4 -22.58 -3.28 2.47
CA PHE A 4 -21.91 -3.89 1.32
C PHE A 4 -22.97 -4.64 0.52
N ASN A 5 -23.64 -3.95 -0.41
CA ASN A 5 -24.52 -4.61 -1.36
C ASN A 5 -23.81 -4.80 -2.70
N ASN A 6 -23.61 -6.10 -2.99
CA ASN A 6 -23.73 -6.72 -4.30
C ASN A 6 -22.65 -6.42 -5.35
N ILE A 7 -21.48 -7.05 -5.16
CA ILE A 7 -20.60 -7.39 -6.28
C ILE A 7 -21.14 -8.70 -6.88
N PRO A 8 -21.58 -8.74 -8.15
CA PRO A 8 -21.97 -9.99 -8.77
C PRO A 8 -20.77 -10.94 -8.83
N ASN A 9 -20.94 -12.06 -8.14
CA ASN A 9 -19.97 -13.11 -7.89
C ASN A 9 -19.80 -13.98 -9.14
N ASN A 10 -19.34 -13.40 -10.26
CA ASN A 10 -19.13 -14.19 -11.47
C ASN A 10 -18.06 -13.58 -12.41
N TYR A 11 -16.79 -13.67 -12.00
CA TYR A 11 -15.69 -13.56 -12.96
C TYR A 11 -14.40 -14.26 -12.49
N TYR A 12 -14.51 -15.40 -11.80
CA TYR A 12 -13.40 -16.36 -11.70
C TYR A 12 -13.54 -17.39 -12.81
N LYS A 13 -13.25 -16.98 -14.05
CA LYS A 13 -12.86 -17.93 -15.09
C LYS A 13 -11.49 -17.53 -15.59
N TYR A 14 -10.48 -17.83 -14.78
CA TYR A 14 -9.12 -17.99 -15.27
C TYR A 14 -9.15 -19.22 -16.17
N GLU A 15 -9.38 -19.02 -17.47
CA GLU A 15 -8.81 -19.93 -18.44
C GLU A 15 -7.31 -19.73 -18.36
N VAL A 16 -6.67 -20.58 -17.55
CA VAL A 16 -5.28 -20.94 -17.68
C VAL A 16 -5.16 -21.51 -19.08
N GLY A 17 -4.98 -20.64 -20.07
CA GLY A 17 -4.60 -21.03 -21.41
C GLY A 17 -3.23 -21.65 -21.28
N SER A 18 -3.21 -22.97 -21.06
CA SER A 18 -2.02 -23.78 -21.08
C SER A 18 -1.27 -23.48 -22.36
N CYS A 19 -0.03 -23.02 -22.22
CA CYS A 19 0.92 -23.00 -23.33
C CYS A 19 1.48 -24.42 -23.45
N SER A 20 0.63 -25.37 -23.84
CA SER A 20 1.06 -26.74 -24.10
C SER A 20 0.30 -27.26 -25.30
N ASP A 21 0.90 -27.10 -26.46
CA ASP A 21 0.91 -28.11 -27.51
C ASP A 21 2.15 -27.84 -28.38
N TYR A 22 3.32 -27.98 -27.76
CA TYR A 22 4.48 -28.46 -28.50
C TYR A 22 4.44 -29.97 -28.36
N SER A 23 3.92 -30.65 -29.38
CA SER A 23 4.22 -32.07 -29.58
C SER A 23 5.70 -32.14 -29.90
N TYR A 24 6.50 -32.44 -28.89
CA TYR A 24 7.95 -32.58 -28.95
C TYR A 24 8.28 -34.05 -29.16
N ASP A 25 7.92 -34.61 -30.32
CA ASP A 25 8.33 -35.95 -30.75
C ASP A 25 8.07 -36.04 -32.26
N ASP A 26 8.99 -35.50 -33.06
CA ASP A 26 9.79 -36.27 -34.04
C ASP A 26 10.67 -35.29 -34.82
N ILE A 27 11.72 -35.79 -35.47
CA ILE A 27 12.72 -35.09 -36.29
C ILE A 27 13.95 -34.60 -35.49
N VAL A 28 14.76 -35.57 -35.06
CA VAL A 28 16.19 -35.47 -35.35
C VAL A 28 16.68 -36.82 -35.89
N GLU A 29 16.78 -36.92 -37.20
CA GLU A 29 18.06 -37.14 -37.88
C GLU A 29 17.83 -37.30 -39.39
N GLY A 30 18.43 -36.40 -40.16
CA GLY A 30 18.38 -36.48 -41.62
C GLY A 30 18.64 -35.16 -42.30
N VAL A 31 19.91 -34.89 -42.57
CA VAL A 31 20.39 -34.04 -43.67
C VAL A 31 19.43 -34.14 -44.87
N PHE A 32 19.01 -33.02 -45.50
CA PHE A 32 18.69 -32.83 -46.94
C PHE A 32 17.66 -31.69 -47.16
N GLY A 33 18.12 -30.56 -47.72
CA GLY A 33 17.33 -29.62 -48.54
C GLY A 33 16.39 -28.64 -47.81
N ASN A 34 16.80 -27.37 -47.68
CA ASN A 34 15.87 -26.28 -47.36
C ASN A 34 14.88 -26.11 -48.53
N SER A 35 13.70 -26.72 -48.43
CA SER A 35 12.62 -26.53 -49.38
C SER A 35 11.83 -25.25 -49.03
N PRO A 36 11.36 -24.47 -50.01
CA PRO A 36 10.58 -23.25 -49.78
C PRO A 36 9.34 -23.44 -48.89
N ALA A 37 8.84 -24.68 -48.79
CA ALA A 37 7.69 -25.07 -48.01
C ALA A 37 7.93 -25.05 -46.48
N ASP A 38 9.14 -25.36 -46.02
CA ASP A 38 9.47 -25.37 -44.58
C ASP A 38 9.72 -23.95 -44.06
N GLU A 39 10.32 -23.10 -44.89
CA GLU A 39 10.51 -21.68 -44.64
C GLU A 39 9.15 -20.93 -44.59
N ALA A 40 8.21 -21.31 -45.46
CA ALA A 40 6.85 -20.79 -45.46
C ALA A 40 6.06 -21.22 -44.20
N LYS A 41 6.22 -22.46 -43.73
CA LYS A 41 5.62 -22.94 -42.47
C LYS A 41 6.18 -22.23 -41.24
N ALA A 42 7.50 -22.05 -41.18
CA ALA A 42 8.16 -21.30 -40.10
C ALA A 42 7.71 -19.82 -40.07
N SER A 43 7.61 -19.18 -41.23
CA SER A 43 7.10 -17.81 -41.37
C SER A 43 5.63 -17.67 -40.95
N ALA A 44 4.78 -18.64 -41.31
CA ALA A 44 3.38 -18.68 -40.91
C ALA A 44 3.21 -18.90 -39.40
N ALA A 45 4.00 -19.79 -38.80
CA ALA A 45 4.02 -20.02 -37.36
C ALA A 45 4.48 -18.79 -36.57
N ALA A 46 5.54 -18.12 -37.04
CA ALA A 46 6.02 -16.87 -36.46
C ALA A 46 4.95 -15.75 -36.54
N SER A 47 4.27 -15.64 -37.69
CA SER A 47 3.18 -14.68 -37.88
C SER A 47 1.97 -14.97 -36.98
N HIS A 48 1.63 -16.25 -36.77
CA HIS A 48 0.57 -16.67 -35.84
C HIS A 48 0.95 -16.34 -34.39
N SER A 49 2.18 -16.67 -33.98
CA SER A 49 2.72 -16.33 -32.66
C SER A 49 2.67 -14.82 -32.38
N HIS A 50 3.06 -13.98 -33.36
CA HIS A 50 2.99 -12.52 -33.23
C HIS A 50 1.54 -12.02 -33.04
N LYS A 51 0.59 -12.53 -33.83
CA LYS A 51 -0.84 -12.19 -33.69
C LYS A 51 -1.37 -12.56 -32.32
N GLU A 52 -1.00 -13.73 -31.82
CA GLU A 52 -1.43 -14.20 -30.52
C GLU A 52 -0.81 -13.40 -29.37
N ALA A 53 0.47 -13.05 -29.47
CA ALA A 53 1.16 -12.17 -28.54
C ALA A 53 0.48 -10.78 -28.46
N GLU A 54 0.14 -10.19 -29.60
CA GLU A 54 -0.57 -8.91 -29.64
C GLU A 54 -2.00 -9.03 -29.07
N ARG A 55 -2.70 -10.14 -29.33
CA ARG A 55 -4.01 -10.41 -28.71
C ARG A 55 -3.91 -10.46 -27.18
N ARG A 56 -2.89 -11.15 -26.63
CA ARG A 56 -2.63 -11.19 -25.18
C ARG A 56 -2.34 -9.81 -24.63
N ARG A 57 -1.53 -9.01 -25.33
CA ARG A 57 -1.22 -7.62 -24.93
C ARG A 57 -2.49 -6.76 -24.86
N ARG A 58 -3.36 -6.81 -25.88
CA ARG A 58 -4.63 -6.07 -25.91
C ARG A 58 -5.57 -6.49 -24.78
N LYS A 59 -5.66 -7.79 -24.48
CA LYS A 59 -6.43 -8.31 -23.34
C LYS A 59 -5.94 -7.72 -22.02
N ARG A 60 -4.63 -7.70 -21.76
CA ARG A 60 -4.04 -7.09 -20.54
C ARG A 60 -4.38 -5.60 -20.43
N ILE A 61 -4.22 -4.83 -21.51
CA ILE A 61 -4.53 -3.39 -21.50
C ILE A 61 -6.01 -3.13 -21.21
N ASN A 62 -6.91 -3.85 -21.87
CA ASN A 62 -8.35 -3.68 -21.64
C ASN A 62 -8.74 -4.07 -20.21
N SER A 63 -8.09 -5.07 -19.61
CA SER A 63 -8.25 -5.41 -18.20
C SER A 63 -7.85 -4.27 -17.26
N HIS A 64 -6.70 -3.64 -17.49
CA HIS A 64 -6.27 -2.47 -16.70
C HIS A 64 -7.20 -1.27 -16.88
N ILE A 65 -7.69 -1.00 -18.11
CA ILE A 65 -8.67 0.06 -18.36
C ILE A 65 -9.99 -0.21 -17.62
N ALA A 66 -10.46 -1.46 -17.61
CA ALA A 66 -11.67 -1.84 -16.88
C ALA A 66 -11.51 -1.65 -15.37
N THR A 67 -10.36 -2.07 -14.82
CA THR A 67 -10.01 -1.86 -13.40
C THR A 67 -9.95 -0.37 -13.07
N LEU A 68 -9.36 0.44 -13.95
CA LEU A 68 -9.31 1.89 -13.74
C LEU A 68 -10.73 2.51 -13.76
N LYS A 69 -11.62 2.05 -14.65
CA LYS A 69 -13.01 2.49 -14.68
C LYS A 69 -13.77 2.16 -13.39
N SER A 70 -13.49 1.04 -12.73
CA SER A 70 -14.15 0.68 -11.47
C SER A 70 -13.65 1.50 -10.28
N LEU A 71 -12.44 2.05 -10.33
CA LEU A 71 -11.85 2.83 -9.24
C LEU A 71 -12.24 4.32 -9.28
N LEU A 72 -12.60 4.83 -10.46
CA LEU A 72 -12.85 6.25 -10.65
C LEU A 72 -14.34 6.60 -10.56
N PRO A 73 -14.70 7.69 -9.85
CA PRO A 73 -16.06 8.18 -9.86
C PRO A 73 -16.46 8.57 -11.29
N ASN A 74 -17.70 8.27 -11.69
CA ASN A 74 -18.29 8.66 -12.98
C ASN A 74 -17.59 8.11 -14.25
N ALA A 75 -16.75 7.07 -14.15
CA ALA A 75 -15.96 6.56 -15.27
C ALA A 75 -16.67 5.54 -16.20
N ILE A 76 -17.94 5.20 -15.94
CA ILE A 76 -18.68 4.19 -16.69
C ILE A 76 -18.86 4.60 -18.17
N LYS A 77 -19.03 5.89 -18.46
CA LYS A 77 -19.34 6.42 -19.80
C LYS A 77 -18.19 7.20 -20.48
N THR A 78 -16.98 7.18 -19.91
CA THR A 78 -15.85 7.96 -20.46
C THR A 78 -15.10 7.20 -21.55
N ASP A 79 -14.69 7.94 -22.60
CA ASP A 79 -13.73 7.46 -23.59
C ASP A 79 -12.34 7.28 -22.94
N LYS A 80 -11.42 6.58 -23.63
CA LYS A 80 -10.12 6.20 -23.07
C LYS A 80 -9.25 7.41 -22.71
N ALA A 81 -9.29 8.50 -23.48
CA ALA A 81 -8.48 9.68 -23.21
C ALA A 81 -9.06 10.45 -22.00
N SER A 82 -10.38 10.64 -21.97
CA SER A 82 -11.08 11.26 -20.85
C SER A 82 -10.91 10.48 -19.54
N LEU A 83 -10.91 9.14 -19.61
CA LEU A 83 -10.67 8.28 -18.45
C LEU A 83 -9.29 8.53 -17.83
N LEU A 84 -8.24 8.58 -18.65
CA LEU A 84 -6.88 8.85 -18.17
C LEU A 84 -6.76 10.27 -17.60
N GLY A 85 -7.42 11.26 -18.23
CA GLY A 85 -7.50 12.62 -17.71
C GLY A 85 -8.18 12.68 -16.34
N GLU A 86 -9.29 11.97 -16.17
CA GLU A 86 -10.00 11.88 -14.89
C GLU A 86 -9.16 11.17 -13.81
N ALA A 87 -8.43 10.12 -14.17
CA ALA A 87 -7.50 9.46 -13.26
C ALA A 87 -6.45 10.43 -12.70
N VAL A 88 -5.85 11.25 -13.56
CA VAL A 88 -4.87 12.25 -13.14
C VAL A 88 -5.50 13.33 -12.27
N ARG A 89 -6.69 13.82 -12.65
CA ARG A 89 -7.43 14.83 -11.87
C ARG A 89 -7.75 14.33 -10.46
N THR A 90 -8.38 13.16 -10.35
CA THR A 90 -8.76 12.56 -9.07
C THR A 90 -7.55 12.34 -8.16
N VAL A 91 -6.43 11.82 -8.68
CA VAL A 91 -5.19 11.68 -7.88
C VAL A 91 -4.67 13.03 -7.38
N ARG A 92 -4.69 14.08 -8.22
CA ARG A 92 -4.27 15.43 -7.80
C ARG A 92 -5.21 16.02 -6.75
N GLU A 93 -6.51 15.85 -6.92
CA GLU A 93 -7.50 16.33 -5.95
C GLU A 93 -7.41 15.59 -4.62
N LEU A 94 -7.25 14.26 -4.63
CA LEU A 94 -7.04 13.47 -3.42
C LEU A 94 -5.79 13.93 -2.68
N LYS A 95 -4.67 14.11 -3.39
CA LYS A 95 -3.43 14.66 -2.80
C LYS A 95 -3.66 16.04 -2.19
N LYS A 96 -4.38 16.93 -2.87
CA LYS A 96 -4.70 18.27 -2.35
C LYS A 96 -5.59 18.22 -1.12
N LYS A 97 -6.63 17.37 -1.11
CA LYS A 97 -7.53 17.19 0.03
C LYS A 97 -6.78 16.69 1.26
N ILE A 98 -5.93 15.68 1.07
CA ILE A 98 -5.07 15.13 2.13
C ILE A 98 -4.14 16.22 2.67
N MET A 99 -3.39 16.90 1.79
CA MET A 99 -2.47 17.97 2.20
C MET A 99 -3.19 19.08 2.98
N HIS A 100 -4.36 19.51 2.48
CA HIS A 100 -5.15 20.54 3.14
C HIS A 100 -5.65 20.11 4.52
N GLN A 101 -6.08 18.85 4.68
CA GLN A 101 -6.47 18.31 5.98
C GLN A 101 -5.29 18.22 6.96
N ILE A 102 -4.09 17.88 6.48
CA ILE A 102 -2.88 17.89 7.31
C ILE A 102 -2.58 19.30 7.80
N THR A 103 -2.62 20.30 6.91
CA THR A 103 -2.31 21.69 7.26
C THR A 103 -3.32 22.32 8.23
N LEU A 104 -4.61 22.01 8.09
CA LEU A 104 -5.65 22.66 8.89
C LEU A 104 -5.85 22.04 10.27
N ASN A 105 -5.78 20.72 10.38
CA ASN A 105 -6.28 20.05 11.57
C ASN A 105 -5.17 19.49 12.47
N ASP A 106 -3.91 19.46 12.03
CA ASP A 106 -2.76 18.79 12.71
C ASP A 106 -3.04 17.32 13.15
N SER A 107 -4.23 16.79 12.79
CA SER A 107 -4.83 15.58 13.33
C SER A 107 -4.89 14.45 12.30
N PHE A 108 -4.55 14.74 11.03
CA PHE A 108 -4.35 13.70 10.03
C PHE A 108 -2.88 13.29 10.02
N VAL A 109 -2.60 12.35 10.90
CA VAL A 109 -1.29 11.82 11.15
C VAL A 109 -0.96 10.86 10.00
N ILE A 110 -0.36 11.27 8.88
CA ILE A 110 0.13 10.26 7.91
C ILE A 110 1.44 9.69 8.47
N PRO A 111 1.61 8.35 8.49
CA PRO A 111 2.89 7.74 8.79
C PRO A 111 3.98 8.24 7.83
N SER A 112 5.13 8.60 8.39
CA SER A 112 6.35 8.90 7.62
C SER A 112 6.92 7.61 7.03
N GLU A 113 7.71 7.73 5.97
CA GLU A 113 8.43 6.59 5.37
C GLU A 113 9.56 6.08 6.29
N THR A 114 9.94 6.84 7.31
CA THR A 114 11.00 6.51 8.26
C THR A 114 10.47 6.35 9.69
N ASP A 115 11.25 5.67 10.52
CA ASP A 115 10.93 5.53 11.94
C ASP A 115 11.19 6.86 12.67
N GLU A 116 10.22 7.31 13.46
CA GLU A 116 10.32 8.58 14.19
C GLU A 116 9.80 8.46 15.62
N LEU A 117 10.64 8.87 16.59
CA LEU A 117 10.25 9.10 17.99
C LEU A 117 10.45 10.56 18.36
N LYS A 118 9.36 11.28 18.59
CA LYS A 118 9.36 12.67 19.06
C LYS A 118 8.61 12.75 20.37
N VAL A 119 9.18 13.39 21.39
CA VAL A 119 8.53 13.61 22.68
C VAL A 119 8.69 15.08 23.02
N CYS A 120 7.56 15.77 23.18
CA CYS A 120 7.48 17.21 23.41
C CYS A 120 6.59 17.50 24.62
N TYR A 121 6.77 18.65 25.25
CA TYR A 121 5.84 19.13 26.27
C TYR A 121 4.92 20.17 25.66
N ASP A 122 3.61 19.97 25.78
CA ASP A 122 2.60 20.89 25.28
C ASP A 122 1.47 21.06 26.31
N SER A 123 1.22 22.31 26.69
CA SER A 123 0.02 22.72 27.44
C SER A 123 -0.28 21.88 28.71
N GLY A 124 0.75 21.45 29.45
CA GLY A 124 0.59 20.66 30.67
C GLY A 124 0.54 19.14 30.48
N LEU A 125 0.76 18.67 29.26
CA LEU A 125 0.82 17.25 28.89
C LEU A 125 2.12 16.98 28.14
N ILE A 126 2.56 15.72 28.19
CA ILE A 126 3.65 15.24 27.33
C ILE A 126 3.03 14.65 26.07
N GLN A 127 3.39 15.18 24.92
CA GLN A 127 3.03 14.64 23.63
C GLN A 127 4.15 13.72 23.13
N ALA A 128 3.85 12.44 22.95
CA ALA A 128 4.76 11.44 22.37
C ALA A 128 4.23 10.98 21.01
N THR A 129 5.02 11.18 19.97
CA THR A 129 4.76 10.74 18.60
C THR A 129 5.68 9.57 18.27
N VAL A 130 5.09 8.45 17.88
CA VAL A 130 5.75 7.22 17.44
C VAL A 130 5.31 6.95 16.01
N CYS A 131 6.26 6.70 15.10
CA CYS A 131 5.98 6.28 13.72
C CYS A 131 6.88 5.10 13.38
N CYS A 132 6.32 3.93 13.12
CA CYS A 132 7.08 2.70 12.86
C CYS A 132 6.29 1.74 11.96
N GLU A 133 6.89 0.60 11.61
CA GLU A 133 6.17 -0.50 10.96
C GLU A 133 5.05 -1.06 11.85
N ASP A 134 3.93 -1.39 11.21
CA ASP A 134 2.76 -1.98 11.86
C ASP A 134 3.01 -3.45 12.14
N ARG A 135 3.19 -3.79 13.41
CA ARG A 135 3.49 -5.15 13.88
C ARG A 135 2.56 -5.56 15.03
N PRO A 136 2.23 -6.85 15.17
CA PRO A 136 1.21 -7.30 16.11
C PRO A 136 1.55 -7.02 17.57
N ASP A 137 2.84 -6.94 17.93
CA ASP A 137 3.30 -6.66 19.29
C ASP A 137 3.44 -5.16 19.61
N LEU A 138 3.35 -4.26 18.61
CA LEU A 138 3.56 -2.81 18.78
C LEU A 138 2.70 -2.22 19.91
N MET A 139 1.40 -2.50 19.88
CA MET A 139 0.46 -1.97 20.87
C MET A 139 0.76 -2.51 22.28
N SER A 140 1.10 -3.79 22.39
CA SER A 140 1.47 -4.39 23.67
C SER A 140 2.78 -3.81 24.22
N GLY A 141 3.76 -3.53 23.36
CA GLY A 141 5.01 -2.87 23.70
C GLY A 141 4.79 -1.44 24.17
N LEU A 142 3.94 -0.68 23.48
CA LEU A 142 3.57 0.69 23.88
C LEU A 142 2.88 0.71 25.25
N ILE A 143 1.88 -0.15 25.47
CA ILE A 143 1.17 -0.23 26.76
C ILE A 143 2.17 -0.53 27.88
N ARG A 144 3.02 -1.55 27.70
CA ARG A 144 4.05 -1.92 28.68
C ARG A 144 5.04 -0.79 28.95
N ALA A 145 5.46 -0.06 27.92
CA ALA A 145 6.36 1.08 28.06
C ALA A 145 5.71 2.22 28.85
N LEU A 146 4.43 2.53 28.58
CA LEU A 146 3.68 3.56 29.29
C LEU A 146 3.43 3.19 30.76
N ASP A 147 3.08 1.93 31.02
CA ASP A 147 2.88 1.41 32.37
C ASP A 147 4.19 1.46 33.18
N SER A 148 5.34 1.18 32.55
CA SER A 148 6.66 1.22 33.22
C SER A 148 7.02 2.60 33.78
N VAL A 149 6.44 3.67 33.24
CA VAL A 149 6.65 5.05 33.67
C VAL A 149 5.44 5.63 34.40
N ALA A 150 4.45 4.81 34.74
CA ALA A 150 3.18 5.24 35.33
C ALA A 150 2.55 6.40 34.55
N ALA A 151 2.61 6.34 33.21
CA ALA A 151 2.02 7.35 32.34
C ALA A 151 0.52 7.08 32.16
N LYS A 152 -0.30 8.10 32.42
CA LYS A 152 -1.72 8.08 32.11
C LYS A 152 -1.96 8.74 30.76
N VAL A 153 -2.44 7.97 29.79
CA VAL A 153 -2.84 8.50 28.47
C VAL A 153 -4.14 9.30 28.61
N VAL A 154 -4.12 10.54 28.14
CA VAL A 154 -5.26 11.47 28.14
C VAL A 154 -5.95 11.49 26.77
N ARG A 155 -5.15 11.44 25.70
CA ARG A 155 -5.62 11.33 24.31
C ARG A 155 -4.64 10.46 23.53
N ALA A 156 -5.17 9.69 22.59
CA ALA A 156 -4.38 8.98 21.59
C ALA A 156 -5.00 9.21 20.21
N GLU A 157 -4.18 9.56 19.23
CA GLU A 157 -4.54 9.63 17.82
C GLU A 157 -3.65 8.64 17.07
N MET A 158 -4.26 7.77 16.26
CA MET A 158 -3.56 6.70 15.56
C MET A 158 -4.01 6.61 14.12
N SER A 159 -3.06 6.29 13.25
CA SER A 159 -3.28 6.05 11.83
C SER A 159 -2.36 4.94 11.34
N THR A 160 -2.85 4.19 10.35
CA THR A 160 -2.09 3.11 9.70
C THR A 160 -2.25 3.23 8.20
N VAL A 161 -1.13 3.29 7.49
CA VAL A 161 -1.08 3.41 6.02
C VAL A 161 0.09 2.59 5.50
N GLY A 162 -0.15 1.71 4.54
CA GLY A 162 0.92 0.99 3.83
C GLY A 162 1.80 0.11 4.74
N GLY A 163 1.22 -0.48 5.79
CA GLY A 163 1.97 -1.28 6.77
C GLY A 163 2.82 -0.47 7.75
N ARG A 164 2.63 0.86 7.80
CA ARG A 164 3.23 1.73 8.82
C ARG A 164 2.15 2.32 9.70
N THR A 165 2.46 2.45 10.98
CA THR A 165 1.55 2.99 12.00
C THR A 165 2.19 4.20 12.66
N LYS A 166 1.44 5.29 12.76
CA LYS A 166 1.83 6.49 13.48
C LYS A 166 0.82 6.79 14.58
N ILE A 167 1.34 7.01 15.78
CA ILE A 167 0.58 7.16 17.02
C ILE A 167 1.07 8.44 17.70
N VAL A 168 0.15 9.33 18.03
CA VAL A 168 0.38 10.53 18.83
C VAL A 168 -0.36 10.36 20.16
N LEU A 169 0.39 10.37 21.24
CA LEU A 169 -0.11 10.16 22.60
C LEU A 169 0.08 11.44 23.40
N TRP A 170 -0.98 11.91 24.06
CA TRP A 170 -0.90 12.95 25.06
C TRP A 170 -1.02 12.29 26.43
N VAL A 171 0.04 12.35 27.21
CA VAL A 171 0.17 11.61 28.47
C VAL A 171 0.49 12.52 29.64
N ARG A 172 0.04 12.12 30.82
CA ARG A 172 0.44 12.69 32.10
C ARG A 172 1.26 11.65 32.86
N LEU A 173 2.51 11.98 33.18
CA LEU A 173 3.35 11.11 33.99
C LEU A 173 3.01 11.31 35.47
N GLY A 174 3.01 10.21 36.25
CA GLY A 174 2.97 10.30 37.71
C GLY A 174 4.15 11.12 38.22
N SER A 175 3.87 12.23 38.91
CA SER A 175 4.88 13.17 39.40
C SER A 175 5.66 12.61 40.59
N ASN A 176 6.98 12.54 40.47
CA ASN A 176 7.84 12.64 41.66
C ASN A 176 8.00 14.12 42.01
N VAL A 177 7.89 14.46 43.29
CA VAL A 177 7.78 15.85 43.80
C VAL A 177 8.99 16.74 43.40
N ASN A 178 10.11 16.14 42.97
CA ASN A 178 11.34 16.83 42.57
C ASN A 178 11.74 16.64 41.08
N GLU A 179 10.87 16.07 40.24
CA GLU A 179 11.22 15.75 38.85
C GLU A 179 11.05 16.98 37.95
N SER A 180 12.12 17.40 37.27
CA SER A 180 12.03 18.47 36.25
C SER A 180 11.23 17.98 35.04
N SER A 181 10.57 18.90 34.33
CA SER A 181 9.81 18.57 33.11
C SER A 181 10.69 17.86 32.06
N PHE A 182 11.97 18.22 31.98
CA PHE A 182 12.93 17.59 31.09
C PHE A 182 13.24 16.12 31.49
N ALA A 183 13.42 15.84 32.78
CA ALA A 183 13.65 14.48 33.26
C ALA A 183 12.45 13.56 32.97
N SER A 184 11.23 14.08 33.11
CA SER A 184 10.00 13.35 32.78
C SER A 184 9.91 13.01 31.27
N LEU A 185 10.29 13.95 30.40
CA LEU A 185 10.34 13.73 28.95
C LEU A 185 11.35 12.65 28.57
N GLU A 186 12.56 12.71 29.11
CA GLU A 186 13.62 11.73 28.85
C GLU A 186 13.26 10.34 29.39
N ARG A 187 12.58 10.26 30.53
CA ARG A 187 12.06 9.01 31.09
C ARG A 187 11.06 8.35 30.14
N LEU A 188 10.09 9.11 29.63
CA LEU A 188 9.13 8.59 28.64
C LEU A 188 9.82 8.22 27.32
N ARG A 189 10.71 9.06 26.81
CA ARG A 189 11.47 8.81 25.58
C ARG A 189 12.28 7.53 25.68
N ARG A 190 12.95 7.30 26.82
CA ARG A 190 13.72 6.09 27.08
C ARG A 190 12.84 4.83 27.17
N ALA A 191 11.63 4.94 27.73
CA ALA A 191 10.70 3.81 27.80
C ALA A 191 10.12 3.43 26.43
N LEU A 192 9.85 4.42 25.58
CA LEU A 192 9.31 4.20 24.24
C LEU A 192 10.35 3.75 23.20
N LYS A 193 11.62 4.11 23.40
CA LYS A 193 12.69 3.81 22.43
C LYS A 193 12.85 2.30 22.11
N PRO A 194 12.88 1.37 23.09
CA PRO A 194 12.92 -0.07 22.82
C PRO A 194 11.69 -0.62 22.10
N VAL A 195 10.56 0.11 22.10
CA VAL A 195 9.38 -0.29 21.34
C VAL A 195 9.61 -0.05 19.85
N MET A 196 10.43 0.92 19.49
CA MET A 196 10.78 1.26 18.11
C MET A 196 11.99 0.48 17.62
N ASP A 197 13.02 0.39 18.45
CA ASP A 197 14.25 -0.35 18.16
C ASP A 197 14.00 -1.84 18.43
N HIS A 198 13.45 -2.57 17.45
CA HIS A 198 13.38 -4.03 17.52
C HIS A 198 14.53 -4.64 16.71
N GLU A 199 15.34 -5.48 17.38
CA GLU A 199 16.21 -6.47 16.74
C GLU A 199 15.41 -7.66 16.21
#